data_AF-A0AA87LRG1-F1
#
_entry.id   AF-A0AA87LRG1-F1
#
_cell.length_a   1.000
_cell.length_b   1.000
_cell.length_c   1.000
_cell.angle_alpha   90.00
_cell.angle_beta   90.00
_cell.angle_gamma   90.00
#
_symmetry.space_group_name_H-M   'P 1'
#
loop_
_entity.id
_entity.type
_entity.pdbx_description
1 polymer ?
#
loop_
_entity_poly.entity_id
_entity_poly.type
_entity_poly.pdbx_seq_one_letter_code
_entity_poly.pdbx_strand_id
1 'polypeptide(L)'
;MQYFIFLVLFALQACMFIVQVGPLTIPDPDMHPLSTYALATGQSLNPVAKGKDAHGNTVKQQSIEGDSRLLTIPGSANVLIVESISRATQGDSSRETQQSADDVMADHIVVPDGTCTNRSNAYFPLDYLPQAIGLKIAMLVNLPPYAQWQAARISNSILYAIMGCFAIALLPRWKSLMALLLVIPPVAFVASSLMIDGMIVALSACMVAAIAAAAEGKRLISLPHTAVFGGCWRGPWRVKNFLMRLWRLLCCSYLLR
;
A
#
# COMPACT_ATOMS: atom_id res chain seq x y z
N MET A 1 -8.66 -20.70 14.79
CA MET A 1 -8.27 -21.53 13.64
C MET A 1 -8.17 -20.72 12.35
N GLN A 2 -9.20 -19.98 11.94
CA GLN A 2 -9.24 -19.27 10.65
C GLN A 2 -8.15 -18.20 10.49
N TYR A 3 -7.85 -17.41 11.53
CA TYR A 3 -6.77 -16.41 11.49
C TYR A 3 -5.41 -17.04 11.25
N PHE A 4 -5.17 -18.19 11.90
CA PHE A 4 -3.89 -18.88 11.79
C PHE A 4 -3.69 -19.41 10.35
N ILE A 5 -4.74 -20.01 9.77
CA ILE A 5 -4.72 -20.47 8.38
C ILE A 5 -4.46 -19.29 7.43
N PHE A 6 -5.21 -18.19 7.59
CA PHE A 6 -5.01 -16.97 6.80
C PHE A 6 -3.57 -16.47 6.91
N LEU A 7 -3.04 -16.30 8.12
CA LEU A 7 -1.70 -15.77 8.36
C LEU A 7 -0.62 -16.65 7.75
N VAL A 8 -0.71 -17.97 7.91
CA VAL A 8 0.28 -18.89 7.33
C VAL A 8 0.24 -18.84 5.81
N LEU A 9 -0.94 -18.96 5.21
CA LEU A 9 -1.07 -18.95 3.75
C LEU A 9 -0.68 -17.61 3.13
N PHE A 10 -1.03 -16.50 3.80
CA PHE A 10 -0.65 -15.16 3.36
C PHE A 10 0.85 -14.93 3.51
N ALA A 11 1.44 -15.27 4.66
CA ALA A 11 2.87 -15.07 4.90
C ALA A 11 3.72 -15.87 3.91
N LEU A 12 3.35 -17.12 3.59
CA LEU A 12 4.08 -17.91 2.60
C LEU A 12 4.04 -17.25 1.21
N GLN A 13 2.87 -16.78 0.76
CA GLN A 13 2.72 -16.10 -0.53
C GLN A 13 3.42 -14.74 -0.53
N ALA A 14 3.26 -13.93 0.52
CA ALA A 14 3.91 -12.62 0.63
C ALA A 14 5.44 -12.76 0.62
N CYS A 15 6.01 -13.71 1.38
CA CYS A 15 7.43 -14.01 1.33
C CYS A 15 7.88 -14.43 -0.07
N MET A 16 7.12 -15.31 -0.73
CA MET A 16 7.39 -15.74 -2.10
C MET A 16 7.43 -14.53 -3.06
N PHE A 17 6.40 -13.67 -3.04
CA PHE A 17 6.33 -12.50 -3.92
C PHE A 17 7.38 -11.44 -3.60
N ILE A 18 7.69 -11.20 -2.32
CA ILE A 18 8.72 -10.26 -1.88
C ILE A 18 10.10 -10.71 -2.33
N VAL A 19 10.37 -12.01 -2.27
CA VAL A 19 11.66 -12.56 -2.68
C VAL A 19 11.78 -12.67 -4.19
N GLN A 20 10.74 -13.11 -4.90
CA GLN A 20 10.87 -13.48 -6.31
C GLN A 20 10.56 -12.37 -7.31
N VAL A 21 9.74 -11.38 -6.93
CA VAL A 21 9.34 -10.28 -7.81
C VAL A 21 10.00 -8.97 -7.36
N GLY A 22 10.58 -8.22 -8.29
CA GLY A 22 11.15 -6.90 -8.02
C GLY A 22 10.10 -5.93 -7.48
N PRO A 23 10.45 -5.04 -6.53
CA PRO A 23 9.49 -4.11 -5.95
C PRO A 23 8.83 -3.16 -6.95
N LEU A 24 9.50 -2.85 -8.06
CA LEU A 24 9.03 -1.96 -9.12
C LEU A 24 8.44 -2.73 -10.33
N THR A 25 8.26 -4.04 -10.20
CA THR A 25 7.57 -4.91 -11.17
C THR A 25 6.09 -5.02 -10.78
N ILE A 26 5.34 -3.98 -11.10
CA ILE A 26 3.93 -3.79 -10.72
C ILE A 26 3.19 -3.00 -11.80
N PRO A 27 1.85 -3.07 -11.84
CA PRO A 27 1.05 -2.08 -12.54
C PRO A 27 1.39 -0.66 -12.09
N ASP A 28 1.43 0.29 -13.03
CA ASP A 28 1.59 1.71 -12.77
C ASP A 28 2.79 2.08 -11.85
N PRO A 29 4.04 1.69 -12.22
CA PRO A 29 5.22 1.89 -11.39
C PRO A 29 5.67 3.37 -11.27
N ASP A 30 5.13 4.27 -12.08
CA ASP A 30 5.33 5.72 -11.99
C ASP A 30 4.32 6.41 -11.04
N MET A 31 3.46 5.62 -10.38
CA MET A 31 2.46 6.12 -9.44
C MET A 31 2.69 5.58 -8.04
N HIS A 32 2.66 4.26 -7.82
CA HIS A 32 2.68 3.70 -6.47
C HIS A 32 3.99 3.96 -5.70
N PRO A 33 5.19 3.72 -6.28
CA PRO A 33 6.46 4.02 -5.63
C PRO A 33 6.63 5.51 -5.37
N LEU A 34 6.29 6.37 -6.35
CA LEU A 34 6.42 7.82 -6.21
C LEU A 34 5.43 8.41 -5.20
N SER A 35 4.21 7.88 -5.10
CA SER A 35 3.25 8.25 -4.04
C SER A 35 3.77 7.86 -2.66
N THR A 36 4.34 6.66 -2.55
CA THR A 36 4.97 6.16 -1.31
C THR A 36 6.14 7.06 -0.90
N TYR A 37 7.01 7.40 -1.85
CA TYR A 37 8.16 8.28 -1.64
C TYR A 37 7.73 9.69 -1.23
N ALA A 38 6.75 10.27 -1.95
CA ALA A 38 6.21 11.58 -1.64
C ALA A 38 5.68 11.64 -0.20
N LEU A 39 4.99 10.59 0.26
CA LEU A 39 4.50 10.56 1.65
C LEU A 39 5.63 10.39 2.66
N ALA A 40 6.58 9.49 2.40
CA ALA A 40 7.72 9.25 3.30
C ALA A 40 8.63 10.48 3.46
N THR A 41 8.70 11.32 2.43
CA THR A 41 9.50 12.54 2.41
C THR A 41 8.72 13.81 2.77
N GLY A 42 7.40 13.71 2.98
CA GLY A 42 6.56 14.87 3.33
C GLY A 42 6.19 15.75 2.14
N GLN A 43 6.41 15.28 0.91
CA GLN A 43 6.18 15.98 -0.35
C GLN A 43 4.78 15.73 -0.95
N SER A 44 3.94 14.90 -0.33
CA SER A 44 2.60 14.59 -0.86
C SER A 44 1.68 15.80 -1.03
N LEU A 45 1.95 16.90 -0.33
CA LEU A 45 1.18 18.14 -0.41
C LEU A 45 1.92 19.24 -1.19
N ASN A 46 2.98 18.89 -1.92
CA ASN A 46 3.68 19.83 -2.79
C ASN A 46 2.70 20.48 -3.79
N PRO A 47 2.91 21.76 -4.14
CA PRO A 47 2.05 22.47 -5.08
C PRO A 47 1.88 21.72 -6.39
N VAL A 48 0.68 21.82 -6.96
CA VAL A 48 0.32 21.16 -8.21
C VAL A 48 0.28 22.19 -9.33
N ALA A 49 1.08 21.98 -10.36
CA ALA A 49 1.05 22.75 -11.59
C ALA A 49 0.08 22.12 -12.60
N LYS A 50 -0.54 22.95 -13.45
CA LYS A 50 -1.25 22.46 -14.64
C LYS A 50 -0.23 22.33 -15.77
N GLY A 51 -0.11 21.14 -16.33
CA GLY A 51 0.72 20.83 -17.49
C GLY A 51 -0.09 20.22 -18.62
N LYS A 52 0.59 19.82 -19.68
CA LYS A 52 0.05 18.95 -20.73
C LYS A 52 0.79 17.62 -20.74
N ASP A 53 0.07 16.52 -20.94
CA ASP A 53 0.71 15.22 -21.20
C ASP A 53 1.18 15.10 -22.66
N ALA A 54 1.78 13.97 -23.00
CA ALA A 54 2.24 13.66 -24.36
C ALA A 54 1.10 13.68 -25.41
N HIS A 55 -0.16 13.59 -24.98
CA HIS A 55 -1.35 13.60 -25.84
C HIS A 55 -2.04 14.97 -25.86
N GLY A 56 -1.46 15.99 -25.21
CA GLY A 56 -2.01 17.33 -25.14
C GLY A 56 -3.15 17.53 -24.12
N ASN A 57 -3.45 16.51 -23.30
CA ASN A 57 -4.47 16.60 -22.25
C ASN A 57 -3.95 17.46 -21.09
N THR A 58 -4.85 18.25 -20.49
CA THR A 58 -4.51 19.01 -19.29
C THR A 58 -4.34 18.05 -18.12
N VAL A 59 -3.15 18.04 -17.52
CA VAL A 59 -2.82 17.19 -16.38
C VAL A 59 -2.39 18.02 -15.18
N LYS A 60 -2.65 17.49 -13.99
CA LYS A 60 -2.21 18.05 -12.71
C LYS A 60 -0.90 17.37 -12.31
N GLN A 61 0.22 18.06 -12.43
CA GLN A 61 1.53 17.53 -12.13
C GLN A 61 2.01 18.06 -10.78
N GLN A 62 2.42 17.15 -9.91
CA GLN A 62 3.12 17.46 -8.67
C GLN A 62 4.60 17.18 -8.89
N SER A 63 5.47 18.10 -8.46
CA SER A 63 6.91 17.88 -8.46
C SER A 63 7.36 17.32 -7.11
N ILE A 64 8.22 16.31 -7.15
CA ILE A 64 8.89 15.75 -5.97
C ILE A 64 10.39 15.68 -6.24
N GLU A 65 11.20 15.86 -5.21
CA GLU A 65 12.66 15.93 -5.32
C GLU A 65 13.36 14.97 -4.35
N GLY A 66 14.62 14.64 -4.65
CA GLY A 66 15.46 13.80 -3.81
C GLY A 66 16.30 12.79 -4.58
N ASP A 67 16.53 11.62 -3.97
CA ASP A 67 17.51 10.63 -4.46
C ASP A 67 17.09 10.05 -5.81
N SER A 68 17.94 10.27 -6.82
CA SER A 68 17.75 9.80 -8.20
C SER A 68 17.50 8.30 -8.27
N ARG A 69 18.10 7.50 -7.40
CA ARG A 69 17.97 6.03 -7.40
C ARG A 69 16.58 5.56 -6.99
N LEU A 70 15.83 6.39 -6.27
CA LEU A 70 14.45 6.14 -5.88
C LEU A 70 13.45 6.82 -6.83
N LEU A 71 13.79 8.00 -7.35
CA LEU A 71 12.88 8.78 -8.19
C LEU A 71 12.87 8.38 -9.67
N THR A 72 13.98 7.85 -10.19
CA THR A 72 14.06 7.37 -11.59
C THR A 72 13.47 5.98 -11.79
N ILE A 73 13.11 5.27 -10.71
CA ILE A 73 12.54 3.92 -10.71
C ILE A 73 13.23 2.96 -11.70
N PRO A 74 14.56 2.78 -11.58
CA PRO A 74 15.37 2.03 -12.56
C PRO A 74 14.92 0.57 -12.64
N GLY A 75 14.82 0.05 -13.87
CA GLY A 75 14.36 -1.31 -14.11
C GLY A 75 12.90 -1.57 -13.72
N SER A 76 12.09 -0.52 -13.52
CA SER A 76 10.65 -0.67 -13.36
C SER A 76 10.00 -1.36 -14.56
N ALA A 77 9.00 -2.19 -14.28
CA ALA A 77 8.26 -2.93 -15.30
C ALA A 77 6.77 -2.75 -15.07
N ASN A 78 6.11 -2.05 -16.00
CA ASN A 78 4.66 -1.87 -15.97
C ASN A 78 3.98 -3.12 -16.52
N VAL A 79 3.57 -4.01 -15.62
CA VAL A 79 3.05 -5.35 -15.94
C VAL A 79 1.69 -5.58 -15.29
N LEU A 80 0.89 -6.48 -15.86
CA LEU A 80 -0.37 -6.87 -15.23
C LEU A 80 -0.11 -7.70 -13.96
N ILE A 81 -1.10 -7.75 -13.06
CA ILE A 81 -1.03 -8.57 -11.83
C ILE A 81 -0.79 -10.05 -12.19
N VAL A 82 -1.49 -10.57 -13.20
CA VAL A 82 -1.35 -11.98 -13.63
C VAL A 82 0.07 -12.26 -14.13
N GLU A 83 0.66 -11.33 -14.86
CA GLU A 83 2.05 -11.44 -15.32
C GLU A 83 3.02 -11.39 -14.14
N SER A 84 2.79 -10.50 -13.17
CA SER A 84 3.62 -10.41 -11.96
C SER A 84 3.62 -11.71 -11.16
N ILE A 85 2.46 -12.37 -11.06
CA ILE A 85 2.32 -13.70 -10.43
C ILE A 85 3.07 -14.76 -11.24
N SER A 86 3.01 -14.71 -12.58
CA SER A 86 3.77 -15.60 -13.45
C SER A 86 5.27 -15.45 -13.23
N ARG A 87 5.77 -14.20 -13.18
CA ARG A 87 7.18 -13.87 -12.89
C ARG A 87 7.63 -14.37 -11.51
N ALA A 88 6.72 -14.41 -10.53
CA ALA A 88 7.02 -14.99 -9.22
C ALA A 88 7.32 -16.49 -9.25
N THR A 89 7.06 -17.20 -10.35
CA THR A 89 7.43 -18.63 -10.52
C THR A 89 8.46 -18.84 -11.62
N GLN A 90 8.48 -17.98 -12.64
CA GLN A 90 9.36 -18.09 -13.81
C GLN A 90 10.67 -17.30 -13.66
N GLY A 91 10.74 -16.39 -12.69
CA GLY A 91 11.83 -15.43 -12.51
C GLY A 91 11.48 -14.05 -13.06
N ASP A 92 11.91 -13.01 -12.35
CA ASP A 92 11.74 -11.61 -12.75
C ASP A 92 13.08 -11.00 -13.15
N SER A 93 13.34 -10.87 -14.45
CA SER A 93 14.58 -10.30 -14.97
C SER A 93 14.76 -8.82 -14.62
N SER A 94 13.67 -8.10 -14.37
CA SER A 94 13.70 -6.69 -13.95
C SER A 94 14.32 -6.50 -12.56
N ARG A 95 14.33 -7.56 -11.74
CA ARG A 95 14.79 -7.49 -10.36
C ARG A 95 16.28 -7.16 -10.24
N GLU A 96 17.14 -7.76 -11.06
CA GLU A 96 18.59 -7.51 -11.02
C GLU A 96 18.90 -6.05 -11.40
N THR A 97 18.21 -5.52 -12.40
CA THR A 97 18.31 -4.11 -12.80
C THR A 97 17.80 -3.16 -11.70
N GLN A 98 16.78 -3.56 -10.93
CA GLN A 98 16.33 -2.78 -9.78
C GLN A 98 17.34 -2.81 -8.62
N GLN A 99 18.08 -3.92 -8.45
CA GLN A 99 19.12 -4.06 -7.43
C GLN A 99 20.38 -3.26 -7.78
N SER A 100 20.75 -3.18 -9.05
CA SER A 100 21.93 -2.42 -9.47
C SER A 100 21.84 -0.92 -9.17
N ALA A 101 20.64 -0.40 -8.88
CA ALA A 101 20.43 0.94 -8.35
C ALA A 101 21.21 1.21 -7.05
N ASP A 102 21.51 0.16 -6.28
CA ASP A 102 22.28 0.26 -5.03
C ASP A 102 23.73 0.68 -5.27
N ASP A 103 24.30 0.34 -6.44
CA ASP A 103 25.68 0.62 -6.82
C ASP A 103 25.85 1.97 -7.55
N VAL A 104 24.74 2.60 -7.94
CA VAL A 104 24.77 3.90 -8.62
C VAL A 104 25.01 5.01 -7.59
N MET A 105 25.76 6.05 -7.98
CA MET A 105 25.92 7.24 -7.14
C MET A 105 24.59 8.00 -7.05
N ALA A 106 24.19 8.35 -5.83
CA ALA A 106 23.02 9.18 -5.59
C ALA A 106 23.23 10.58 -6.18
N ASP A 107 22.26 11.06 -6.93
CA ASP A 107 22.14 12.46 -7.33
C ASP A 107 20.82 13.03 -6.81
N HIS A 108 20.75 14.35 -6.69
CA HIS A 108 19.51 15.03 -6.32
C HIS A 108 18.78 15.50 -7.58
N ILE A 109 17.60 14.93 -7.83
CA ILE A 109 16.77 15.27 -9.00
C ILE A 109 15.38 15.73 -8.58
N VAL A 110 14.68 16.36 -9.51
CA VAL A 110 13.27 16.75 -9.38
C VAL A 110 12.48 16.04 -10.47
N VAL A 111 11.45 15.26 -10.11
CA VAL A 111 10.54 14.61 -11.07
C VAL A 111 9.15 15.26 -11.01
N PRO A 112 8.48 15.49 -12.15
CA PRO A 112 8.86 15.07 -13.49
C PRO A 112 9.93 15.97 -14.15
N ASP A 113 10.86 15.40 -14.92
CA ASP A 113 11.97 16.10 -15.62
C ASP A 113 11.95 15.93 -17.16
N GLY A 114 10.85 15.40 -17.70
CA GLY A 114 10.70 15.09 -19.13
C GLY A 114 11.13 13.67 -19.50
N THR A 115 11.94 13.00 -18.68
CA THR A 115 12.29 11.58 -18.84
C THR A 115 11.51 10.69 -17.87
N CYS A 116 11.32 11.17 -16.64
CA CYS A 116 10.56 10.50 -15.61
C CYS A 116 9.20 11.17 -15.44
N THR A 117 8.12 10.39 -15.53
CA THR A 117 6.77 10.87 -15.19
C THR A 117 6.56 10.83 -13.69
N ASN A 118 5.64 11.66 -13.18
CA ASN A 118 5.22 11.58 -11.79
C ASN A 118 3.70 11.62 -11.68
N ARG A 119 3.11 10.54 -11.15
CA ARG A 119 1.68 10.43 -10.84
C ARG A 119 1.40 10.30 -9.33
N SER A 120 2.31 10.78 -8.47
CA SER A 120 2.24 10.66 -7.00
C SER A 120 0.98 11.28 -6.36
N ASN A 121 0.34 12.22 -7.03
CA ASN A 121 -0.87 12.90 -6.56
C ASN A 121 -2.17 12.23 -7.04
N ALA A 122 -2.09 11.03 -7.62
CA ALA A 122 -3.26 10.36 -8.17
C ALA A 122 -4.23 9.89 -7.07
N TYR A 123 -3.72 9.33 -5.99
CA TYR A 123 -4.55 8.85 -4.88
C TYR A 123 -4.39 9.75 -3.65
N PHE A 124 -5.28 9.56 -2.68
CA PHE A 124 -5.15 10.28 -1.42
C PHE A 124 -3.87 9.81 -0.71
N PRO A 125 -2.98 10.73 -0.30
CA PRO A 125 -1.65 10.34 0.16
C PRO A 125 -1.66 9.33 1.30
N LEU A 126 -2.58 9.45 2.26
CA LEU A 126 -2.63 8.58 3.44
C LEU A 126 -2.91 7.11 3.11
N ASP A 127 -3.37 6.82 1.89
CA ASP A 127 -3.58 5.44 1.49
C ASP A 127 -2.26 4.67 1.32
N TYR A 128 -1.14 5.39 1.13
CA TYR A 128 0.22 4.83 1.09
C TYR A 128 0.93 4.84 2.44
N LEU A 129 0.24 5.19 3.53
CA LEU A 129 0.84 5.29 4.86
C LEU A 129 1.62 4.02 5.26
N PRO A 130 1.13 2.79 5.03
CA PRO A 130 1.86 1.58 5.41
C PRO A 130 3.20 1.45 4.68
N GLN A 131 3.18 1.65 3.36
CA GLN A 131 4.36 1.62 2.50
C GLN A 131 5.33 2.73 2.92
N ALA A 132 4.82 3.94 3.14
CA ALA A 132 5.63 5.11 3.46
C ALA A 132 6.31 5.01 4.83
N ILE A 133 5.67 4.38 5.83
CA ILE A 133 6.30 4.08 7.12
C ILE A 133 7.50 3.14 6.92
N GLY A 134 7.32 2.05 6.16
CA GLY A 134 8.40 1.11 5.88
C GLY A 134 9.56 1.77 5.14
N LEU A 135 9.23 2.55 4.12
CA LEU A 135 10.22 3.32 3.35
C LEU A 135 10.97 4.31 4.25
N LYS A 136 10.24 5.10 5.05
CA LYS A 136 10.84 6.10 5.93
C LYS A 136 11.77 5.49 6.96
N ILE A 137 11.39 4.38 7.59
CA ILE A 137 12.25 3.67 8.52
C ILE A 137 13.54 3.23 7.82
N ALA A 138 13.43 2.65 6.62
CA ALA A 138 14.60 2.22 5.85
C ALA A 138 15.51 3.38 5.42
N MET A 139 14.93 4.54 5.08
CA MET A 139 15.70 5.77 4.83
C MET A 139 16.45 6.23 6.08
N LEU A 140 15.81 6.20 7.25
CA LEU A 140 16.41 6.65 8.51
C LEU A 140 17.59 5.78 8.96
N VAL A 141 17.57 4.49 8.63
CA VAL A 141 18.70 3.57 8.88
C VAL A 141 19.66 3.46 7.69
N ASN A 142 19.52 4.31 6.68
CA ASN A 142 20.37 4.37 5.48
C ASN A 142 20.52 3.02 4.74
N LEU A 143 19.42 2.26 4.62
CA LEU A 143 19.42 1.06 3.78
C LEU A 143 19.62 1.44 2.31
N PRO A 144 20.18 0.55 1.49
CA PRO A 144 20.33 0.81 0.06
C PRO A 144 18.95 0.89 -0.65
N PRO A 145 18.82 1.64 -1.76
CA PRO A 145 17.55 1.90 -2.44
C PRO A 145 16.63 0.69 -2.64
N TYR A 146 17.17 -0.45 -3.09
CA TYR A 146 16.40 -1.67 -3.28
C TYR A 146 15.81 -2.18 -1.95
N ALA A 147 16.62 -2.20 -0.88
CA ALA A 147 16.16 -2.60 0.45
C ALA A 147 15.13 -1.62 1.04
N GLN A 148 15.20 -0.34 0.69
CA GLN A 148 14.18 0.64 1.07
C GLN A 148 12.82 0.31 0.45
N TRP A 149 12.78 -0.06 -0.84
CA TRP A 149 11.55 -0.51 -1.48
C TRP A 149 11.02 -1.83 -0.90
N GLN A 150 11.92 -2.76 -0.55
CA GLN A 150 11.52 -4.00 0.12
C GLN A 150 10.92 -3.73 1.50
N ALA A 151 11.48 -2.81 2.28
CA ALA A 151 10.92 -2.41 3.57
C ALA A 151 9.50 -1.83 3.44
N ALA A 152 9.24 -1.03 2.40
CA ALA A 152 7.91 -0.52 2.11
C ALA A 152 6.89 -1.65 1.82
N ARG A 153 7.27 -2.66 1.02
CA ARG A 153 6.43 -3.84 0.73
C ARG A 153 6.15 -4.69 1.97
N ILE A 154 7.17 -4.91 2.79
CA ILE A 154 7.05 -5.66 4.05
C ILE A 154 6.08 -4.93 4.99
N SER A 155 6.23 -3.62 5.15
CA SER A 155 5.32 -2.82 5.98
C SER A 155 3.87 -2.86 5.49
N ASN A 156 3.65 -2.78 4.18
CA ASN A 156 2.31 -2.96 3.58
C ASN A 156 1.71 -4.32 3.90
N SER A 157 2.50 -5.39 3.73
CA SER A 157 2.08 -6.78 4.00
C SER A 157 1.71 -6.99 5.47
N ILE A 158 2.49 -6.41 6.40
CA ILE A 158 2.22 -6.51 7.83
C ILE A 158 0.89 -5.85 8.16
N LEU A 159 0.64 -4.63 7.68
CA LEU A 159 -0.63 -3.97 7.97
C LEU A 159 -1.80 -4.70 7.32
N TYR A 160 -1.62 -5.20 6.09
CA TYR A 160 -2.60 -6.04 5.42
C TYR A 160 -2.99 -7.25 6.28
N ALA A 161 -2.00 -7.98 6.80
CA ALA A 161 -2.22 -9.16 7.64
C ALA A 161 -2.96 -8.81 8.93
N ILE A 162 -2.60 -7.70 9.59
CA ILE A 162 -3.27 -7.21 10.81
C ILE A 162 -4.75 -6.89 10.50
N MET A 163 -5.01 -6.15 9.43
CA MET A 163 -6.36 -5.79 9.03
C MET A 163 -7.19 -6.99 8.57
N GLY A 164 -6.59 -7.93 7.85
CA GLY A 164 -7.24 -9.19 7.47
C GLY A 164 -7.63 -10.02 8.70
N CYS A 165 -6.74 -10.13 9.69
CA CYS A 165 -7.05 -10.77 10.96
C CYS A 165 -8.22 -10.07 11.68
N PHE A 166 -8.21 -8.73 11.70
CA PHE A 166 -9.29 -7.94 12.28
C PHE A 166 -10.63 -8.18 11.55
N ALA A 167 -10.64 -8.18 10.22
CA ALA A 167 -11.82 -8.45 9.41
C ALA A 167 -12.40 -9.84 9.69
N ILE A 168 -11.57 -10.89 9.68
CA ILE A 168 -11.97 -12.25 10.03
C ILE A 168 -12.51 -12.31 11.47
N ALA A 169 -12.01 -11.43 12.36
CA ALA A 169 -12.32 -11.50 13.78
C ALA A 169 -13.69 -10.92 14.08
N LEU A 170 -13.92 -9.77 13.47
CA LEU A 170 -15.16 -9.04 13.53
C LEU A 170 -16.30 -9.77 12.83
N LEU A 171 -16.02 -10.47 11.73
CA LEU A 171 -17.04 -11.13 10.91
C LEU A 171 -17.75 -12.23 11.71
N PRO A 172 -19.09 -12.22 11.83
CA PRO A 172 -19.77 -13.08 12.77
C PRO A 172 -19.96 -14.55 12.30
N ARG A 173 -20.07 -14.76 10.99
CA ARG A 173 -20.20 -16.04 10.28
C ARG A 173 -19.30 -16.03 9.03
N TRP A 174 -19.10 -17.15 8.34
CA TRP A 174 -18.32 -17.19 7.08
C TRP A 174 -16.84 -16.76 7.20
N LYS A 175 -16.25 -16.89 8.39
CA LYS A 175 -14.83 -16.55 8.65
C LYS A 175 -13.87 -17.26 7.71
N SER A 176 -14.14 -18.52 7.36
CA SER A 176 -13.31 -19.30 6.43
C SER A 176 -13.39 -18.76 5.00
N LEU A 177 -14.56 -18.29 4.57
CA LEU A 177 -14.73 -17.67 3.24
C LEU A 177 -13.96 -16.35 3.19
N MET A 178 -14.06 -15.51 4.23
CA MET A 178 -13.28 -14.27 4.32
C MET A 178 -11.78 -14.54 4.29
N ALA A 179 -11.31 -15.53 5.08
CA ALA A 179 -9.91 -15.94 5.08
C ALA A 179 -9.44 -16.40 3.69
N LEU A 180 -10.27 -17.16 2.97
CA LEU A 180 -9.98 -17.62 1.60
C LEU A 180 -9.89 -16.45 0.62
N LEU A 181 -10.84 -15.50 0.65
CA LEU A 181 -10.87 -14.35 -0.24
C LEU A 181 -9.66 -13.42 -0.03
N LEU A 182 -9.20 -13.26 1.22
CA LEU A 182 -8.04 -12.44 1.57
C LEU A 182 -6.69 -13.10 1.19
N VAL A 183 -6.68 -14.35 0.75
CA VAL A 183 -5.44 -15.09 0.49
C VAL A 183 -5.35 -15.67 -0.92
N ILE A 184 -6.29 -15.33 -1.81
CA ILE A 184 -6.16 -15.68 -3.23
C ILE A 184 -4.91 -15.02 -3.83
N PRO A 185 -4.20 -15.67 -4.77
CA PRO A 185 -2.90 -15.19 -5.22
C PRO A 185 -2.84 -13.75 -5.71
N PRO A 186 -3.82 -13.24 -6.50
CA PRO A 186 -3.83 -11.83 -6.89
C PRO A 186 -3.91 -10.88 -5.70
N VAL A 187 -4.73 -11.21 -4.69
CA VAL A 187 -4.89 -10.39 -3.49
C VAL A 187 -3.62 -10.41 -2.64
N ALA A 188 -3.01 -11.59 -2.48
CA ALA A 188 -1.74 -11.72 -1.76
C ALA A 188 -0.59 -10.97 -2.46
N PHE A 189 -0.55 -10.99 -3.80
CA PHE A 189 0.42 -10.22 -4.57
C PHE A 189 0.24 -8.71 -4.35
N VAL A 190 -0.98 -8.18 -4.55
CA VAL A 190 -1.18 -6.73 -4.41
C VAL A 190 -0.91 -6.25 -2.98
N ALA A 191 -1.24 -7.05 -1.97
CA ALA A 191 -0.94 -6.77 -0.57
C ALA A 191 0.55 -6.83 -0.21
N SER A 192 1.35 -7.57 -0.99
CA SER A 192 2.80 -7.67 -0.83
C SER A 192 3.61 -6.83 -1.82
N SER A 193 2.92 -5.96 -2.56
CA SER A 193 3.50 -5.01 -3.50
C SER A 193 3.51 -3.58 -2.93
N LEU A 194 4.01 -2.62 -3.70
CA LEU A 194 3.91 -1.20 -3.35
C LEU A 194 2.52 -0.61 -3.66
N MET A 195 1.61 -1.39 -4.23
CA MET A 195 0.28 -0.93 -4.59
C MET A 195 -0.62 -0.67 -3.38
N ILE A 196 -1.54 0.27 -3.56
CA ILE A 196 -2.61 0.62 -2.62
C ILE A 196 -3.72 -0.45 -2.58
N ASP A 197 -3.89 -1.22 -3.66
CA ASP A 197 -5.00 -2.14 -3.87
C ASP A 197 -5.17 -3.17 -2.74
N GLY A 198 -4.06 -3.66 -2.18
CA GLY A 198 -4.10 -4.55 -1.02
C GLY A 198 -4.76 -3.90 0.20
N MET A 199 -4.45 -2.62 0.48
CA MET A 199 -5.09 -1.86 1.56
C MET A 199 -6.57 -1.64 1.31
N ILE A 200 -6.95 -1.32 0.06
CA ILE A 200 -8.36 -1.16 -0.31
C ILE A 200 -9.12 -2.47 -0.08
N VAL A 201 -8.54 -3.62 -0.44
CA VAL A 201 -9.14 -4.94 -0.19
C VAL A 201 -9.29 -5.19 1.31
N ALA A 202 -8.25 -4.95 2.12
CA ALA A 202 -8.31 -5.16 3.57
C ALA A 202 -9.34 -4.24 4.26
N LEU A 203 -9.40 -2.97 3.86
CA LEU A 203 -10.40 -2.01 4.34
C LEU A 203 -11.82 -2.43 3.97
N SER A 204 -12.02 -2.88 2.73
CA SER A 204 -13.31 -3.39 2.25
C SER A 204 -13.74 -4.62 3.04
N ALA A 205 -12.82 -5.55 3.32
CA ALA A 205 -13.10 -6.72 4.16
C ALA A 205 -13.47 -6.32 5.60
N CYS A 206 -12.78 -5.35 6.19
CA CYS A 206 -13.12 -4.81 7.50
C CYS A 206 -14.52 -4.18 7.51
N MET A 207 -14.88 -3.44 6.46
CA MET A 207 -16.18 -2.81 6.30
C MET A 207 -17.31 -3.84 6.19
N VAL A 208 -17.13 -4.85 5.33
CA VAL A 208 -18.09 -5.97 5.20
C VAL A 208 -18.26 -6.69 6.54
N ALA A 209 -17.15 -6.96 7.24
CA ALA A 209 -17.18 -7.58 8.55
C ALA A 209 -17.95 -6.74 9.59
N ALA A 210 -17.76 -5.42 9.58
CA ALA A 210 -18.45 -4.52 10.48
C ALA A 210 -19.96 -4.43 10.21
N ILE A 211 -20.36 -4.39 8.94
CA ILE A 211 -21.77 -4.39 8.54
C ILE A 211 -22.44 -5.70 8.96
N ALA A 212 -21.81 -6.84 8.67
CA ALA A 212 -22.34 -8.15 9.05
C ALA A 212 -22.46 -8.30 10.58
N ALA A 213 -21.45 -7.86 11.33
CA ALA A 213 -21.48 -7.86 12.79
C ALA A 213 -22.64 -7.01 13.34
N ALA A 214 -22.87 -5.83 12.75
CA ALA A 214 -23.98 -4.96 13.12
C ALA A 214 -25.35 -5.58 12.81
N ALA A 215 -25.48 -6.25 11.66
CA ALA A 215 -26.73 -6.87 11.22
C ALA A 215 -27.15 -8.05 12.13
N GLU A 216 -26.18 -8.82 12.65
CA GLU A 216 -26.46 -9.91 13.58
C GLU A 216 -26.70 -9.46 15.03
N GLY A 217 -26.77 -8.15 15.29
CA GLY A 217 -26.96 -7.62 16.64
C GLY A 217 -25.78 -7.90 17.59
N LYS A 218 -24.64 -8.37 17.07
CA LYS A 218 -23.42 -8.49 17.88
C LYS A 218 -22.94 -7.08 18.21
N ARG A 219 -22.64 -6.82 19.49
CA ARG A 219 -21.95 -5.59 19.88
C ARG A 219 -20.67 -5.49 19.06
N LEU A 220 -20.61 -4.49 18.16
CA LEU A 220 -19.35 -4.04 17.59
C LEU A 220 -18.42 -3.72 18.76
N ILE A 221 -17.35 -4.51 18.86
CA ILE A 221 -16.30 -4.52 19.88
C ILE A 221 -16.27 -3.22 20.70
N SER A 222 -16.65 -3.28 21.98
CA SER A 222 -16.20 -2.29 22.94
C SER A 222 -14.73 -2.61 23.23
N LEU A 223 -13.79 -1.89 22.61
CA LEU A 223 -12.37 -2.03 22.93
C LEU A 223 -12.15 -1.73 24.44
N PRO A 224 -11.71 -2.69 25.27
CA PRO A 224 -11.37 -2.41 26.66
C PRO A 224 -9.90 -1.99 26.85
N HIS A 225 -9.11 -1.82 25.78
CA HIS A 225 -7.67 -1.56 25.88
C HIS A 225 -7.19 -0.27 25.18
N THR A 226 -8.02 0.78 25.19
CA THR A 226 -7.54 2.16 24.96
C THR A 226 -6.89 2.72 26.22
N ALA A 227 -5.79 2.10 26.68
CA ALA A 227 -4.96 2.61 27.77
C ALA A 227 -3.54 3.02 27.32
N VAL A 228 -3.21 2.93 26.02
CA VAL A 228 -1.89 3.35 25.51
C VAL A 228 -1.90 4.69 24.76
N PHE A 229 -3.07 5.23 24.43
CA PHE A 229 -3.17 6.62 23.93
C PHE A 229 -4.17 7.39 24.78
N GLY A 230 -3.63 8.09 25.78
CA GLY A 230 -4.36 8.98 26.67
C GLY A 230 -5.11 10.05 25.90
N GLY A 231 -6.42 10.12 26.14
CA GLY A 231 -7.32 11.07 25.51
C GLY A 231 -8.76 10.68 25.79
N CYS A 232 -9.24 11.06 26.96
CA CYS A 232 -10.58 10.84 27.49
C CYS A 232 -11.69 10.93 26.43
N TRP A 233 -12.34 9.82 26.11
CA TRP A 233 -13.62 9.81 25.40
C TRP A 233 -14.53 8.72 25.96
N ARG A 234 -15.26 9.07 27.02
CA ARG A 234 -16.37 8.28 27.57
C ARG A 234 -17.57 8.39 26.61
N GLY A 235 -18.02 7.27 26.05
CA GLY A 235 -19.30 7.23 25.31
C GLY A 235 -19.51 5.92 24.52
N PRO A 236 -20.72 5.31 24.51
CA PRO A 236 -20.99 4.01 23.85
C PRO A 236 -20.97 3.99 22.30
N TRP A 237 -20.34 4.95 21.63
CA TRP A 237 -20.64 5.34 20.23
C TRP A 237 -19.45 5.33 19.26
N ARG A 238 -18.51 4.36 19.32
CA ARG A 238 -17.16 4.60 18.75
C ARG A 238 -16.51 3.61 17.77
N VAL A 239 -17.26 2.71 17.12
CA VAL A 239 -16.70 1.93 15.98
C VAL A 239 -17.40 2.23 14.66
N LYS A 240 -18.74 2.28 14.63
CA LYS A 240 -19.50 2.67 13.43
C LYS A 240 -19.08 4.06 12.93
N ASN A 241 -18.93 5.03 13.83
CA ASN A 241 -18.51 6.37 13.46
C ASN A 241 -17.03 6.46 13.07
N PHE A 242 -16.16 5.59 13.59
CA PHE A 242 -14.75 5.56 13.20
C PHE A 242 -14.58 4.93 11.82
N LEU A 243 -15.19 3.76 11.57
CA LEU A 243 -15.18 3.13 10.25
C LEU A 243 -15.95 3.96 9.22
N MET A 244 -17.08 4.59 9.57
CA MET A 244 -17.77 5.50 8.65
C MET A 244 -17.03 6.82 8.44
N ARG A 245 -16.25 7.32 9.41
CA ARG A 245 -15.40 8.51 9.20
C ARG A 245 -14.16 8.16 8.39
N LEU A 246 -13.52 7.02 8.66
CA LEU A 246 -12.41 6.50 7.86
C LEU A 246 -12.88 6.21 6.43
N TRP A 247 -14.05 5.59 6.27
CA TRP A 247 -14.71 5.40 4.99
C TRP A 247 -15.08 6.71 4.31
N ARG A 248 -15.62 7.71 5.03
CA ARG A 248 -15.85 9.04 4.45
C ARG A 248 -14.54 9.71 4.05
N LEU A 249 -13.46 9.55 4.81
CA LEU A 249 -12.15 10.09 4.44
C LEU A 249 -11.56 9.39 3.21
N LEU A 250 -11.77 8.07 3.07
CA LEU A 250 -11.28 7.27 1.95
C LEU A 250 -12.15 7.38 0.69
N CYS A 251 -13.48 7.40 0.82
CA CYS A 251 -14.42 7.58 -0.30
C CYS A 251 -14.58 9.03 -0.74
N CYS A 252 -14.40 10.03 0.14
CA CYS A 252 -14.41 11.43 -0.30
C CYS A 252 -13.21 11.72 -1.23
N SER A 253 -12.13 10.92 -1.15
CA SER A 253 -11.03 10.93 -2.12
C SER A 253 -11.43 10.46 -3.51
N TYR A 254 -12.42 9.57 -3.62
CA TYR A 254 -12.97 9.10 -4.90
C TYR A 254 -14.05 10.03 -5.47
N LEU A 255 -14.71 10.84 -4.64
CA LEU A 255 -15.80 11.75 -5.04
C LEU A 255 -15.33 13.20 -5.30
N LEU A 256 -14.07 13.52 -5.06
CA LEU A 256 -13.47 14.85 -5.30
C LEU A 256 -12.62 14.92 -6.59
N ARG A 257 -12.80 13.97 -7.51
CA ARG A 257 -12.27 14.04 -8.88
C ARG A 257 -13.36 14.45 -9.85
#